data_AF-A0A7S2EB42-F1
#
_entry.id   AF-A0A7S2EB42-F1
#
_cell.length_a   1.000
_cell.length_b   1.000
_cell.length_c   1.000
_cell.angle_alpha   90.00
_cell.angle_beta   90.00
_cell.angle_gamma   90.00
#
_symmetry.space_group_name_H-M   'P 1'
#
loop_
_entity.id
_entity.type
_entity.pdbx_description
1 polymer ?
#
loop_
_entity_poly.entity_id
_entity_poly.type
_entity_poly.pdbx_seq_one_letter_code
_entity_poly.pdbx_strand_id
1 'polypeptide(L)'
;GGAVYAFVTKDNNDNTQKSIVVKVSWSRSTSSVIKECAILRYMEQYNIRNVETCLNQAPYTEDSKRVMIAMKPLVDDESVSSVSLLQNNDLQELAVRYIIQTMIQMLSANVVTVDVQPLISTKTGNVLFIDMTEAKILEQQSGHFSFLDLALVSNFCSEMLTLIPEPLTSFASNVLLEEIKFGGEHLSEEIYDIIRSQTSFMSQECLDYIDAKIGS
;
A
#
# COMPACT_ATOMS: atom_id res chain seq x y z
N GLY A 1 3.18 -7.74 -14.35
CA GLY A 1 2.06 -8.67 -14.07
C GLY A 1 2.28 -10.13 -14.49
N GLY A 2 1.43 -11.01 -13.97
CA GLY A 2 1.38 -12.47 -14.21
C GLY A 2 -0.07 -12.98 -14.16
N ALA A 3 -0.27 -14.29 -14.31
CA ALA A 3 -1.58 -14.91 -14.08
C ALA A 3 -1.76 -15.18 -12.57
N VAL A 4 -2.93 -14.85 -12.03
CA VAL A 4 -3.23 -14.95 -10.59
C VAL A 4 -4.28 -16.03 -10.38
N TYR A 5 -4.02 -16.94 -9.44
CA TYR A 5 -4.90 -18.07 -9.10
C TYR A 5 -5.16 -18.09 -7.60
N ALA A 6 -6.42 -18.08 -7.19
CA ALA A 6 -6.81 -18.15 -5.79
C ALA A 6 -7.16 -19.58 -5.37
N PHE A 7 -6.65 -20.01 -4.23
CA PHE A 7 -6.86 -21.32 -3.64
C PHE A 7 -7.36 -21.17 -2.20
N VAL A 8 -8.44 -21.86 -1.86
CA VAL A 8 -8.89 -21.98 -0.46
C VAL A 8 -8.48 -23.36 0.02
N THR A 9 -7.54 -23.41 0.97
CA THR A 9 -7.09 -24.64 1.61
C THR A 9 -7.76 -24.77 2.98
N LYS A 10 -8.31 -25.95 3.29
CA LYS A 10 -8.71 -26.28 4.66
C LYS A 10 -7.52 -26.92 5.33
N ASP A 11 -7.06 -26.33 6.43
CA ASP A 11 -6.04 -26.98 7.25
C ASP A 11 -6.71 -28.17 7.96
N ASN A 12 -6.17 -29.38 7.82
CA ASN A 12 -6.83 -30.59 8.36
C ASN A 12 -6.77 -30.66 9.90
N ASN A 13 -5.94 -29.83 10.53
CA ASN A 13 -5.72 -29.83 11.98
C ASN A 13 -6.34 -28.63 12.71
N ASP A 14 -6.80 -27.62 11.98
CA ASP A 14 -7.36 -26.41 12.55
C ASP A 14 -8.50 -25.98 11.63
N ASN A 15 -9.72 -25.82 12.13
CA ASN A 15 -10.91 -25.47 11.32
C ASN A 15 -10.81 -24.09 10.62
N THR A 16 -9.63 -23.49 10.58
CA THR A 16 -9.28 -22.28 9.84
C THR A 16 -9.07 -22.59 8.36
N GLN A 17 -9.92 -22.00 7.51
CA GLN A 17 -9.64 -21.91 6.07
C GLN A 17 -8.48 -20.93 5.85
N LYS A 18 -7.43 -21.39 5.16
CA LYS A 18 -6.33 -20.54 4.70
C LYS A 18 -6.47 -20.33 3.20
N SER A 19 -6.72 -19.10 2.81
CA SER A 19 -6.70 -18.72 1.41
C SER A 19 -5.30 -18.28 1.01
N ILE A 20 -4.82 -18.85 -0.09
CA ILE A 20 -3.52 -18.61 -0.68
C ILE A 20 -3.75 -18.22 -2.13
N VAL A 21 -3.08 -17.17 -2.57
CA VAL A 21 -3.03 -16.80 -3.98
C VAL A 21 -1.68 -17.17 -4.55
N VAL A 22 -1.66 -17.79 -5.72
CA VAL A 22 -0.45 -18.07 -6.48
C VAL A 22 -0.45 -17.17 -7.71
N LYS A 23 0.56 -16.29 -7.81
CA LYS A 23 0.83 -15.49 -9.00
C LYS A 23 1.96 -16.14 -9.79
N VAL A 24 1.69 -16.48 -11.05
CA VAL A 24 2.66 -17.07 -11.98
C VAL A 24 3.06 -16.01 -13.00
N SER A 25 4.36 -15.70 -13.09
CA SER A 25 4.84 -14.68 -14.02
C SER A 25 4.59 -15.07 -15.47
N TRP A 26 4.44 -14.09 -16.35
CA TRP A 26 4.77 -14.29 -17.78
C TRP A 26 6.30 -14.28 -17.93
N SER A 27 6.85 -14.96 -18.94
CA SER A 27 8.32 -15.08 -19.07
C SER A 27 9.04 -13.72 -19.15
N ARG A 28 8.39 -12.69 -19.71
CA ARG A 28 8.90 -11.29 -19.75
C ARG A 28 8.77 -10.52 -18.43
N SER A 29 7.95 -11.02 -17.50
CA SER A 29 7.61 -10.37 -16.24
C SER A 29 8.26 -11.05 -15.03
N THR A 30 9.10 -12.06 -15.26
CA THR A 30 9.70 -12.86 -14.18
C THR A 30 10.47 -11.98 -13.20
N SER A 31 11.27 -11.03 -13.67
CA SER A 31 11.98 -10.10 -12.79
C SER A 31 11.04 -9.25 -11.94
N SER A 32 9.93 -8.75 -12.49
CA SER A 32 8.98 -7.93 -11.74
C SER A 32 8.25 -8.74 -10.66
N VAL A 33 7.88 -9.99 -10.94
CA VAL A 33 7.23 -10.86 -9.94
C VAL A 33 8.21 -11.30 -8.83
N ILE A 34 9.50 -11.51 -9.16
CA ILE A 34 10.54 -11.74 -8.15
C ILE A 34 10.69 -10.51 -7.26
N LYS A 35 10.76 -9.32 -7.86
CA LYS A 35 10.87 -8.04 -7.14
C LYS A 35 9.67 -7.81 -6.23
N GLU A 36 8.45 -8.08 -6.71
CA GLU A 36 7.22 -7.97 -5.91
C GLU A 36 7.35 -8.75 -4.60
N CYS A 37 7.70 -10.04 -4.65
CA CYS A 37 7.84 -10.83 -3.42
C CYS A 37 8.94 -10.29 -2.48
N ALA A 38 10.05 -9.80 -3.03
CA ALA A 38 11.11 -9.18 -2.22
C ALA A 38 10.64 -7.90 -1.52
N ILE A 39 9.86 -7.06 -2.22
CA ILE A 39 9.28 -5.84 -1.66
C ILE A 39 8.24 -6.17 -0.59
N LEU A 40 7.34 -7.13 -0.84
CA LEU A 40 6.35 -7.53 0.16
C LEU A 40 7.00 -8.05 1.45
N ARG A 41 8.10 -8.80 1.34
CA ARG A 41 8.89 -9.24 2.51
C ARG A 41 9.61 -8.09 3.20
N TYR A 42 10.10 -7.11 2.45
CA TYR A 42 10.67 -5.89 3.03
C TYR A 42 9.58 -5.11 3.79
N MET A 43 8.42 -4.90 3.19
CA MET A 43 7.27 -4.24 3.84
C MET A 43 6.85 -4.96 5.13
N GLU A 44 6.85 -6.29 5.15
CA GLU A 44 6.57 -7.10 6.35
C GLU A 44 7.59 -6.85 7.48
N GLN A 45 8.88 -6.72 7.16
CA GLN A 45 9.93 -6.39 8.15
C GLN A 45 9.72 -5.02 8.80
N TYR A 46 9.11 -4.08 8.06
CA TYR A 46 8.74 -2.75 8.55
C TYR A 46 7.33 -2.71 9.16
N ASN A 47 6.68 -3.87 9.33
CA ASN A 47 5.33 -4.01 9.88
C ASN A 47 4.27 -3.18 9.13
N ILE A 48 4.46 -2.98 7.82
CA ILE A 48 3.47 -2.30 6.98
C ILE A 48 2.24 -3.19 6.87
N ARG A 49 1.09 -2.64 7.20
CA ARG A 49 -0.20 -3.35 7.19
C ARG A 49 -0.94 -3.12 5.89
N ASN A 50 -2.03 -3.86 5.70
CA ASN A 50 -2.97 -3.67 4.58
C ASN A 50 -2.33 -3.86 3.20
N VAL A 51 -1.25 -4.62 3.10
CA VAL A 51 -0.59 -5.03 1.85
C VAL A 51 -0.55 -6.56 1.80
N GLU A 52 -0.45 -7.14 0.61
CA GLU A 52 -0.28 -8.59 0.46
C GLU A 52 0.97 -9.09 1.20
N THR A 53 0.95 -10.33 1.68
CA THR A 53 2.15 -10.96 2.27
C THR A 53 2.70 -12.02 1.33
N CYS A 54 3.97 -11.91 0.94
CA CYS A 54 4.63 -12.97 0.18
C CYS A 54 5.07 -14.12 1.09
N LEU A 55 4.42 -15.28 0.95
CA LEU A 55 4.74 -16.49 1.71
C LEU A 55 5.99 -17.17 1.15
N ASN A 56 6.02 -17.40 -0.17
CA ASN A 56 7.11 -18.14 -0.80
C ASN A 56 7.26 -17.82 -2.28
N GLN A 57 8.42 -18.16 -2.84
CA GLN A 57 8.75 -18.05 -4.27
C GLN A 57 9.40 -19.35 -4.76
N ALA A 58 9.01 -19.83 -5.94
CA ALA A 58 9.59 -21.01 -6.57
C ALA A 58 9.59 -20.90 -8.12
N PRO A 59 10.50 -21.59 -8.83
CA PRO A 59 10.42 -21.71 -10.29
C PRO A 59 9.10 -22.36 -10.74
N TYR A 60 8.58 -21.96 -11.90
CA TYR A 60 7.41 -22.64 -12.49
C TYR A 60 7.82 -24.01 -13.06
N THR A 61 7.07 -25.06 -12.75
CA THR A 61 7.46 -26.45 -13.04
C THR A 61 7.53 -26.76 -14.54
N GLU A 62 6.63 -26.16 -15.34
CA GLU A 62 6.55 -26.41 -16.79
C GLU A 62 7.47 -25.48 -17.61
N ASP A 63 7.95 -24.38 -17.02
CA ASP A 63 8.84 -23.43 -17.69
C ASP A 63 9.75 -22.71 -16.68
N SER A 64 11.02 -23.14 -16.63
CA SER A 64 12.06 -22.59 -15.74
C SER A 64 12.35 -21.09 -15.94
N LYS A 65 11.91 -20.48 -17.05
CA LYS A 65 12.05 -19.03 -17.27
C LYS A 65 11.00 -18.21 -16.52
N ARG A 66 10.01 -18.88 -15.92
CA ARG A 66 8.90 -18.27 -15.18
C ARG A 66 9.04 -18.59 -13.69
N VAL A 67 8.44 -17.73 -12.87
CA VAL A 67 8.41 -17.89 -11.42
C VAL A 67 6.97 -17.95 -10.94
N MET A 68 6.75 -18.64 -9.83
CA MET A 68 5.54 -18.59 -9.04
C MET A 68 5.83 -17.96 -7.69
N ILE A 69 4.95 -17.09 -7.23
CA ILE A 69 4.95 -16.63 -5.85
C ILE A 69 3.64 -17.03 -5.20
N ALA A 70 3.73 -17.56 -3.99
CA ALA A 70 2.60 -17.82 -3.12
C ALA A 70 2.45 -16.64 -2.17
N MET A 71 1.27 -16.07 -2.12
CA MET A 71 0.93 -14.90 -1.34
C MET A 71 -0.29 -15.20 -0.49
N LYS A 72 -0.40 -14.51 0.63
CA LYS A 72 -1.63 -14.45 1.40
C LYS A 72 -2.30 -13.10 1.13
N PRO A 73 -3.29 -13.06 0.25
CA PRO A 73 -4.37 -12.11 0.38
C PRO A 73 -5.59 -12.86 0.92
N LEU A 74 -6.38 -12.22 1.77
CA LEU A 74 -7.82 -12.30 1.56
C LEU A 74 -8.50 -11.15 2.28
N VAL A 75 -9.19 -10.35 1.49
CA VAL A 75 -10.48 -9.83 1.92
C VAL A 75 -11.42 -11.04 1.84
N ASP A 76 -11.81 -11.60 2.99
CA ASP A 76 -12.56 -12.86 3.08
C ASP A 76 -13.98 -12.79 2.49
N ASP A 77 -14.41 -11.62 2.06
CA ASP A 77 -15.74 -11.29 1.61
C ASP A 77 -15.76 -10.55 0.27
N GLU A 78 -16.96 -10.17 -0.17
CA GLU A 78 -17.16 -9.36 -1.37
C GLU A 78 -16.40 -8.03 -1.22
N SER A 79 -15.57 -7.73 -2.22
CA SER A 79 -14.71 -6.56 -2.22
C SER A 79 -15.01 -5.61 -3.37
N VAL A 80 -14.83 -4.31 -3.13
CA VAL A 80 -14.91 -3.24 -4.13
C VAL A 80 -13.57 -2.53 -4.29
N SER A 81 -13.37 -1.83 -5.40
CA SER A 81 -12.13 -1.09 -5.68
C SER A 81 -12.20 0.40 -5.31
N SER A 82 -13.33 0.86 -4.74
CA SER A 82 -13.55 2.27 -4.40
C SER A 82 -14.30 2.40 -3.09
N VAL A 83 -13.85 3.34 -2.24
CA VAL A 83 -14.48 3.68 -0.97
C VAL A 83 -15.93 4.11 -1.18
N SER A 84 -16.22 4.84 -2.26
CA SER A 84 -17.57 5.34 -2.55
C SER A 84 -18.62 4.26 -2.82
N LEU A 85 -18.19 3.01 -3.07
CA LEU A 85 -19.08 1.87 -3.29
C LEU A 85 -19.51 1.19 -1.98
N LEU A 86 -18.92 1.58 -0.84
CA LEU A 86 -19.37 1.10 0.47
C LEU A 86 -20.68 1.80 0.85
N GLN A 87 -21.67 1.02 1.29
CA GLN A 87 -23.00 1.53 1.61
C GLN A 87 -23.10 2.24 2.96
N ASN A 88 -22.09 2.08 3.83
CA ASN A 88 -22.08 2.61 5.18
C ASN A 88 -20.92 3.62 5.35
N ASN A 89 -21.26 4.82 5.83
CA ASN A 89 -20.29 5.89 6.09
C ASN A 89 -19.20 5.47 7.09
N ASP A 90 -19.53 4.70 8.13
CA ASP A 90 -18.55 4.22 9.12
C ASP A 90 -17.50 3.32 8.45
N LEU A 91 -17.92 2.50 7.47
CA LEU A 91 -17.01 1.66 6.69
C LEU A 91 -16.18 2.48 5.73
N GLN A 92 -16.74 3.57 5.17
CA GLN A 92 -15.99 4.49 4.33
C GLN A 92 -14.90 5.21 5.12
N GLU A 93 -15.23 5.74 6.30
CA GLU A 93 -14.27 6.37 7.20
C GLU A 93 -13.17 5.38 7.63
N LEU A 94 -13.54 4.14 7.94
CA LEU A 94 -12.56 3.10 8.27
C LEU A 94 -11.63 2.78 7.09
N ALA A 95 -12.17 2.66 5.88
CA ALA A 95 -11.37 2.42 4.68
C ALA A 95 -10.40 3.59 4.41
N VAL A 96 -10.87 4.83 4.52
CA VAL A 96 -10.04 6.05 4.42
C VAL A 96 -8.91 6.02 5.44
N ARG A 97 -9.20 5.60 6.68
CA ARG A 97 -8.17 5.46 7.71
C ARG A 97 -7.09 4.46 7.30
N TYR A 98 -7.47 3.29 6.79
CA TYR A 98 -6.50 2.31 6.32
C TYR A 98 -5.70 2.78 5.11
N ILE A 99 -6.31 3.53 4.18
CA ILE A 99 -5.60 4.12 3.03
C ILE A 99 -4.50 5.06 3.53
N ILE A 100 -4.85 6.04 4.37
CA ILE A 100 -3.90 7.04 4.88
C ILE A 100 -2.82 6.39 5.76
N GLN A 101 -3.20 5.49 6.64
CA GLN A 101 -2.26 4.75 7.48
C GLN A 101 -1.24 3.98 6.64
N THR A 102 -1.70 3.27 5.61
CA THR A 102 -0.81 2.49 4.74
C THR A 102 0.09 3.39 3.92
N MET A 103 -0.42 4.52 3.43
CA MET A 103 0.38 5.54 2.74
C MET A 103 1.54 6.01 3.61
N ILE A 104 1.27 6.43 4.85
CA ILE A 104 2.31 6.89 5.78
C ILE A 104 3.30 5.77 6.12
N GLN A 105 2.82 4.56 6.38
CA GLN A 105 3.70 3.42 6.66
C GLN A 105 4.63 3.09 5.48
N MET A 106 4.11 3.12 4.26
CA MET A 106 4.91 2.91 3.04
C MET A 106 5.96 4.00 2.86
N LEU A 107 5.57 5.27 3.00
CA LEU A 107 6.48 6.41 2.92
C LEU A 107 7.57 6.34 4.00
N SER A 108 7.23 6.02 5.24
CA SER A 108 8.18 5.86 6.35
C SER A 108 9.16 4.71 6.13
N ALA A 109 8.77 3.69 5.36
CA ALA A 109 9.65 2.59 4.96
C ALA A 109 10.40 2.87 3.65
N ASN A 110 10.26 4.08 3.08
CA ASN A 110 10.77 4.49 1.77
C ASN A 110 10.28 3.58 0.64
N VAL A 111 9.03 3.14 0.69
CA VAL A 111 8.41 2.31 -0.35
C VAL A 111 7.30 3.11 -1.03
N VAL A 112 7.27 3.05 -2.36
CA VAL A 112 6.22 3.66 -3.17
C VAL A 112 5.82 2.70 -4.28
N THR A 113 4.63 2.89 -4.84
CA THR A 113 4.19 2.21 -6.07
C THR A 113 3.52 3.23 -7.00
N VAL A 114 3.53 2.94 -8.30
CA VAL A 114 2.90 3.75 -9.35
C VAL A 114 1.63 3.09 -9.92
N ASP A 115 1.19 2.03 -9.26
CA ASP A 115 -0.01 1.29 -9.61
C ASP A 115 -0.70 0.88 -8.31
N VAL A 116 -1.45 1.82 -7.73
CA VAL A 116 -2.20 1.58 -6.48
C VAL A 116 -3.50 0.85 -6.81
N GLN A 117 -3.61 -0.41 -6.36
CA GLN A 117 -4.81 -1.23 -6.54
C GLN A 117 -5.38 -1.70 -5.19
N PRO A 118 -6.44 -1.04 -4.68
CA PRO A 118 -7.07 -1.46 -3.44
C PRO A 118 -8.16 -2.53 -3.66
N LEU A 119 -8.22 -3.49 -2.75
CA LEU A 119 -9.39 -4.33 -2.49
C LEU A 119 -10.00 -3.94 -1.15
N ILE A 120 -11.27 -3.52 -1.15
CA ILE A 120 -11.95 -3.00 0.03
C ILE A 120 -13.12 -3.91 0.40
N SER A 121 -13.09 -4.48 1.60
CA SER A 121 -14.15 -5.32 2.15
C SER A 121 -15.47 -4.55 2.27
N THR A 122 -16.53 -5.05 1.64
CA THR A 122 -17.86 -4.43 1.73
C THR A 122 -18.52 -4.63 3.10
N LYS A 123 -18.11 -5.64 3.88
CA LYS A 123 -18.65 -5.90 5.22
C LYS A 123 -17.86 -5.23 6.32
N THR A 124 -16.53 -5.13 6.16
CA THR A 124 -15.64 -4.67 7.25
C THR A 124 -14.96 -3.34 6.98
N GLY A 125 -14.97 -2.83 5.74
CA GLY A 125 -14.22 -1.62 5.38
C GLY A 125 -12.70 -1.80 5.39
N ASN A 126 -12.20 -3.01 5.67
CA ASN A 126 -10.77 -3.33 5.58
C ASN A 126 -10.25 -3.14 4.15
N VAL A 127 -9.09 -2.53 4.03
CA VAL A 127 -8.41 -2.28 2.76
C VAL A 127 -7.21 -3.22 2.66
N LEU A 128 -7.02 -3.80 1.48
CA LEU A 128 -5.84 -4.57 1.11
C LEU A 128 -5.32 -4.04 -0.23
N PHE A 129 -4.13 -3.46 -0.23
CA PHE A 129 -3.44 -3.08 -1.46
C PHE A 129 -2.75 -4.30 -2.05
N ILE A 130 -3.06 -4.56 -3.31
CA ILE A 130 -2.56 -5.70 -4.06
C ILE A 130 -1.67 -5.26 -5.21
N ASP A 131 -0.97 -6.21 -5.80
CA ASP A 131 -0.13 -6.04 -6.99
C ASP A 131 1.02 -5.04 -6.82
N MET A 132 2.01 -5.42 -6.01
CA MET A 132 3.22 -4.61 -5.79
C MET A 132 4.28 -4.83 -6.88
N THR A 133 3.87 -5.15 -8.11
CA THR A 133 4.81 -5.43 -9.21
C THR A 133 5.57 -4.20 -9.70
N GLU A 134 4.97 -3.01 -9.55
CA GLU A 134 5.58 -1.72 -9.89
C GLU A 134 6.04 -0.94 -8.64
N ALA A 135 6.02 -1.59 -7.47
CA ALA A 135 6.55 -0.99 -6.26
C ALA A 135 8.07 -0.85 -6.31
N LYS A 136 8.61 0.12 -5.58
CA LYS A 136 10.04 0.41 -5.48
C LYS A 136 10.40 0.81 -4.05
N ILE A 137 11.52 0.29 -3.57
CA ILE A 137 12.21 0.81 -2.38
C ILE A 137 13.10 1.95 -2.86
N LEU A 138 12.89 3.13 -2.30
CA LEU A 138 13.66 4.33 -2.59
C LEU A 138 14.96 4.31 -1.81
N GLU A 139 16.05 4.68 -2.47
CA GLU A 139 17.38 4.74 -1.87
C GLU A 139 17.79 6.20 -1.74
N GLN A 140 18.09 6.64 -0.52
CA GLN A 140 18.66 7.95 -0.30
C GLN A 140 20.16 7.92 -0.62
N GLN A 141 20.61 8.76 -1.54
CA GLN A 141 22.02 8.94 -1.83
C GLN A 141 22.51 10.18 -1.10
N SER A 142 23.47 10.00 -0.18
CA SER A 142 23.99 11.08 0.66
C SER A 142 22.91 11.80 1.50
N GLY A 143 21.87 11.07 1.92
CA GLY A 143 20.78 11.61 2.74
C GLY A 143 19.64 12.27 1.97
N HIS A 144 19.68 12.27 0.63
CA HIS A 144 18.67 12.90 -0.21
C HIS A 144 18.09 11.92 -1.24
N PHE A 145 16.82 12.12 -1.59
CA PHE A 145 16.20 11.43 -2.71
C PHE A 145 16.59 12.07 -4.04
N SER A 146 16.68 11.24 -5.09
CA SER A 146 16.82 11.78 -6.43
C SER A 146 15.53 12.47 -6.88
N PHE A 147 15.62 13.38 -7.84
CA PHE A 147 14.43 14.00 -8.44
C PHE A 147 13.41 12.96 -8.95
N LEU A 148 13.88 11.85 -9.52
CA LEU A 148 13.00 10.78 -9.99
C LEU A 148 12.30 10.07 -8.83
N ASP A 149 12.98 9.85 -7.71
CA ASP A 149 12.36 9.26 -6.53
C ASP A 149 11.30 10.19 -5.94
N LEU A 150 11.57 11.50 -5.85
CA LEU A 150 10.60 12.49 -5.40
C LEU A 150 9.37 12.56 -6.32
N ALA A 151 9.55 12.43 -7.65
CA ALA A 151 8.43 12.32 -8.58
C ALA A 151 7.58 11.07 -8.34
N LEU A 152 8.21 9.92 -8.03
CA LEU A 152 7.49 8.70 -7.67
C LEU A 152 6.73 8.84 -6.34
N VAL A 153 7.34 9.48 -5.33
CA VAL A 153 6.67 9.80 -4.06
C VAL A 153 5.45 10.69 -4.30
N SER A 154 5.60 11.75 -5.09
CA SER A 154 4.48 12.65 -5.41
C SER A 154 3.35 11.91 -6.12
N ASN A 155 3.66 11.08 -7.11
CA ASN A 155 2.64 10.30 -7.82
C ASN A 155 1.95 9.31 -6.89
N PHE A 156 2.71 8.60 -6.05
CA PHE A 156 2.15 7.67 -5.06
C PHE A 156 1.20 8.37 -4.08
N CYS A 157 1.62 9.52 -3.52
CA CYS A 157 0.75 10.33 -2.67
C CYS A 157 -0.53 10.73 -3.40
N SER A 158 -0.44 11.24 -4.63
CA SER A 158 -1.62 11.61 -5.40
C SER A 158 -2.53 10.41 -5.67
N GLU A 159 -2.01 9.26 -6.09
CA GLU A 159 -2.81 8.05 -6.31
C GLU A 159 -3.54 7.60 -5.04
N MET A 160 -2.84 7.51 -3.91
CA MET A 160 -3.44 7.14 -2.63
C MET A 160 -4.55 8.12 -2.20
N LEU A 161 -4.32 9.43 -2.37
CA LEU A 161 -5.30 10.46 -2.02
C LEU A 161 -6.50 10.48 -2.97
N THR A 162 -6.34 10.11 -4.24
CA THR A 162 -7.48 10.02 -5.18
C THR A 162 -8.47 8.89 -4.85
N LEU A 163 -8.08 7.92 -4.02
CA LEU A 163 -8.98 6.89 -3.52
C LEU A 163 -10.01 7.42 -2.52
N ILE A 164 -9.80 8.63 -2.00
CA ILE A 164 -10.60 9.23 -0.94
C ILE A 164 -11.72 10.07 -1.58
N PRO A 165 -13.00 9.74 -1.34
CA PRO A 165 -14.11 10.53 -1.84
C PRO A 165 -14.11 11.95 -1.27
N GLU A 166 -14.45 12.94 -2.09
CA GLU A 166 -14.49 14.35 -1.72
C GLU A 166 -15.24 14.65 -0.39
N PRO A 167 -16.40 14.00 -0.07
CA PRO A 167 -17.08 14.24 1.21
C PRO A 167 -16.25 13.85 2.46
N LEU A 168 -15.24 13.01 2.31
CA LEU A 168 -14.41 12.49 3.40
C LEU A 168 -13.04 13.18 3.50
N THR A 169 -12.75 14.15 2.64
CA THR A 169 -11.45 14.86 2.60
C THR A 169 -11.09 15.46 3.96
N SER A 170 -12.04 16.12 4.64
CA SER A 170 -11.82 16.70 5.97
C SER A 170 -11.49 15.64 7.04
N PHE A 171 -12.21 14.51 7.02
CA PHE A 171 -11.92 13.39 7.92
C PHE A 171 -10.53 12.82 7.64
N ALA A 172 -10.22 12.62 6.37
CA ALA A 172 -8.96 12.04 5.92
C ALA A 172 -7.76 12.93 6.26
N SER A 173 -7.91 14.26 6.19
CA SER A 173 -6.89 15.20 6.67
C SER A 173 -6.63 15.07 8.17
N ASN A 174 -7.65 14.83 8.98
CA ASN A 174 -7.48 14.63 10.42
C ASN A 174 -6.75 13.31 10.69
N VAL A 175 -7.10 12.25 9.97
CA VAL A 175 -6.38 10.98 10.07
C VAL A 175 -4.93 11.13 9.62
N LEU A 176 -4.66 11.88 8.55
CA LEU A 176 -3.29 12.14 8.09
C LEU A 176 -2.46 12.81 9.19
N LEU A 177 -3.03 13.81 9.86
CA LEU A 177 -2.39 14.48 10.98
C LEU A 177 -2.13 13.51 12.14
N GLU A 178 -3.08 12.63 12.48
CA GLU A 178 -2.92 11.60 13.50
C GLU A 178 -1.76 10.64 13.16
N GLU A 179 -1.75 10.10 11.94
CA GLU A 179 -0.74 9.14 11.48
C GLU A 179 0.65 9.78 11.38
N ILE A 180 0.74 11.04 10.92
CA ILE A 180 2.00 11.79 10.92
C ILE A 180 2.50 12.04 12.35
N LYS A 181 1.61 12.40 13.29
CA LYS A 181 1.98 12.62 14.70
C LYS A 181 2.50 11.33 15.36
N PHE A 182 1.97 10.17 14.97
CA PHE A 182 2.29 8.88 15.60
C PHE A 182 3.45 8.13 14.93
N GLY A 183 3.53 8.14 13.60
CA GLY A 183 4.50 7.36 12.81
C GLY A 183 5.28 8.15 11.76
N GLY A 184 5.09 9.48 11.70
CA GLY A 184 5.75 10.35 10.73
C GLY A 184 7.19 10.70 11.10
N GLU A 185 7.70 10.34 12.28
CA GLU A 185 9.07 10.66 12.72
C GLU A 185 10.17 10.08 11.83
N HIS A 186 9.84 9.10 10.99
CA HIS A 186 10.76 8.49 10.04
C HIS A 186 10.67 9.09 8.63
N LEU A 187 9.75 10.03 8.39
CA LEU A 187 9.65 10.74 7.12
C LEU A 187 10.77 11.78 7.01
N SER A 188 11.44 11.81 5.86
CA SER A 188 12.38 12.89 5.52
C SER A 188 11.64 14.21 5.27
N GLU A 189 12.33 15.34 5.45
CA GLU A 189 11.84 16.68 5.07
C GLU A 189 11.29 16.72 3.63
N GLU A 190 11.97 16.08 2.67
CA GLU A 190 11.54 16.06 1.27
C GLU A 190 10.19 15.37 1.07
N ILE A 191 9.87 14.35 1.88
CA ILE A 191 8.56 13.69 1.87
C ILE A 191 7.51 14.59 2.55
N TYR A 192 7.87 15.28 3.63
CA TYR A 192 7.00 16.28 4.24
C TYR A 192 6.63 17.40 3.26
N ASP A 193 7.59 17.89 2.47
CA ASP A 193 7.34 18.89 1.42
C ASP A 193 6.36 18.38 0.35
N ILE A 194 6.52 17.13 -0.09
CA ILE A 194 5.60 16.53 -1.05
C ILE A 194 4.20 16.38 -0.45
N ILE A 195 4.09 15.86 0.78
CA ILE A 195 2.81 15.76 1.49
C ILE A 195 2.18 17.16 1.57
N ARG A 196 2.91 18.16 2.08
CA ARG A 196 2.49 19.55 2.19
C ARG A 196 1.96 20.13 0.86
N SER A 197 2.56 19.76 -0.27
CA SER A 197 2.14 20.24 -1.58
C SER A 197 0.74 19.75 -2.01
N GLN A 198 0.18 18.73 -1.35
CA GLN A 198 -1.18 18.23 -1.58
C GLN A 198 -2.23 19.10 -0.85
N THR A 199 -2.12 20.42 -0.95
CA THR A 199 -2.83 21.40 -0.10
C THR A 199 -4.36 21.33 -0.19
N SER A 200 -4.92 20.96 -1.35
CA SER A 200 -6.37 20.84 -1.54
C SER A 200 -7.02 19.80 -0.64
N PHE A 201 -6.22 18.89 -0.07
CA PHE A 201 -6.67 17.82 0.80
C PHE A 201 -6.59 18.19 2.29
N MET A 202 -5.80 19.20 2.67
CA MET A 202 -5.37 19.38 4.06
C MET A 202 -6.13 20.47 4.83
N SER A 203 -6.39 20.19 6.09
CA SER A 203 -6.79 21.17 7.09
C SER A 203 -5.61 22.09 7.45
N GLN A 204 -5.92 23.29 7.92
CA GLN A 204 -4.88 24.24 8.36
C GLN A 204 -4.03 23.67 9.50
N GLU A 205 -4.64 22.95 10.44
CA GLU A 205 -3.90 22.32 11.54
C GLU A 205 -2.88 21.28 11.04
N CYS A 206 -3.24 20.51 10.01
CA CYS A 206 -2.33 19.55 9.40
C CYS A 206 -1.14 20.26 8.73
N LEU A 207 -1.41 21.35 8.00
CA LEU A 207 -0.38 22.16 7.36
C LEU A 207 0.55 22.80 8.39
N ASP A 208 0.01 23.40 9.45
CA ASP A 208 0.80 24.04 10.51
C ASP A 208 1.73 23.01 11.20
N TYR A 209 1.26 21.78 11.40
CA TYR A 209 2.09 20.70 11.96
C TYR A 209 3.23 20.30 11.00
N ILE A 210 2.93 20.15 9.71
CA ILE A 210 3.95 19.78 8.71
C ILE A 210 4.99 20.89 8.56
N ASP A 211 4.57 22.16 8.55
CA ASP A 211 5.47 23.33 8.46
C ASP A 211 6.44 23.37 9.65
N ALA A 212 5.97 23.00 10.85
CA ALA A 212 6.81 22.89 12.02
C ALA A 212 7.85 21.74 11.94
N LYS A 213 7.61 20.72 11.10
CA LYS A 213 8.54 19.60 10.87
C LYS A 213 9.57 19.87 9.79
N ILE A 214 9.23 20.68 8.79
CA ILE A 214 10.18 21.08 7.73
C ILE A 214 11.15 22.15 8.26
N GLY A 215 10.71 23.00 9.19
CA GLY A 215 11.53 24.08 9.76
C GLY A 215 12.39 23.71 10.96
N SER A 216 12.42 22.43 11.39
CA SER A 216 13.10 21.97 12.61
C SER A 216 14.39 21.21 12.32
#